data_AF-A0A7Y1X733-F1
#
_entry.id   AF-A0A7Y1X733-F1
#
_cell.length_a   1.000
_cell.length_b   1.000
_cell.length_c   1.000
_cell.angle_alpha   90.00
_cell.angle_beta   90.00
_cell.angle_gamma   90.00
#
_symmetry.space_group_name_H-M   'P 1'
#
loop_
_entity.id
_entity.type
_entity.pdbx_description
1 polymer ?
#
loop_
_entity_poly.entity_id
_entity_poly.type
_entity_poly.pdbx_seq_one_letter_code
_entity_poly.pdbx_strand_id
1 'polypeptide(L)'
;MRRRNWLAIALATVAMMFSYFPYAAAFADSDGESGTINMGLVAIGLAVAPFVFVLLGFVSANKAAPRRVMQSMVLLPLVGLGVGLLSPAVGATAAFGVGAALCLNPPDAPYVYRWRMGAVVLTVVYTTILLITVTPAGVFTGGLLPLMMVGFADEYLLWGAARARME
;
A
#
# COMPACT_ATOMS: atom_id res chain seq x y z
N MET A 1 4.31 -0.88 18.79
CA MET A 1 5.28 -0.61 17.69
C MET A 1 6.12 0.62 18.03
N ARG A 2 7.20 0.90 17.28
CA ARG A 2 8.02 2.11 17.52
C ARG A 2 7.32 3.35 16.92
N ARG A 3 7.36 4.49 17.63
CA ARG A 3 6.82 5.80 17.15
C ARG A 3 7.28 6.16 15.73
N ARG A 4 8.50 5.78 15.36
CA ARG A 4 9.07 5.98 14.01
C ARG A 4 8.33 5.25 12.89
N ASN A 5 7.78 4.05 13.16
CA ASN A 5 7.04 3.31 12.14
C ASN A 5 5.71 4.00 11.83
N TRP A 6 5.00 4.50 12.85
CA TRP A 6 3.77 5.26 12.65
C TRP A 6 4.00 6.59 11.92
N LEU A 7 5.11 7.29 12.23
CA LEU A 7 5.52 8.47 11.47
C LEU A 7 5.82 8.13 9.99
N ALA A 8 6.52 7.02 9.75
CA ALA A 8 6.82 6.56 8.40
C ALA A 8 5.54 6.22 7.61
N ILE A 9 4.58 5.53 8.25
CA ILE A 9 3.27 5.24 7.67
C ILE A 9 2.53 6.54 7.35
N ALA A 10 2.44 7.48 8.30
CA ALA A 10 1.71 8.74 8.07
C ALA A 10 2.29 9.53 6.89
N LEU A 11 3.61 9.72 6.84
CA LEU A 11 4.27 10.43 5.75
C LEU A 11 4.13 9.71 4.40
N ALA A 12 4.32 8.38 4.40
CA ALA A 12 4.20 7.57 3.20
C ALA A 12 2.75 7.51 2.70
N THR A 13 1.74 7.49 3.58
CA THR A 13 0.32 7.55 3.20
C THR A 13 0.00 8.87 2.52
N VAL A 14 0.49 10.00 3.03
CA VAL A 14 0.31 11.30 2.37
C VAL A 14 0.94 11.28 0.96
N ALA A 15 2.18 10.83 0.83
CA ALA A 15 2.84 10.69 -0.47
C ALA A 15 2.09 9.72 -1.39
N MET A 16 1.56 8.63 -0.84
CA MET A 16 0.78 7.64 -1.58
C MET A 16 -0.51 8.24 -2.10
N MET A 17 -1.20 9.12 -1.36
CA MET A 17 -2.39 9.80 -1.88
C MET A 17 -2.07 10.62 -3.14
N PHE A 18 -0.95 11.35 -3.14
CA PHE A 18 -0.47 12.10 -4.32
C PHE A 18 -0.05 11.22 -5.50
N SER A 19 0.22 9.94 -5.26
CA SER A 19 0.49 8.96 -6.31
C SER A 19 -0.79 8.27 -6.79
N TYR A 20 -1.58 7.78 -5.84
CA TYR A 20 -2.74 6.92 -6.05
C TYR A 20 -3.91 7.65 -6.69
N PHE A 21 -4.25 8.87 -6.26
CA PHE A 21 -5.41 9.59 -6.81
C PHE A 21 -5.22 9.99 -8.27
N PRO A 22 -4.08 10.59 -8.69
CA PRO A 22 -3.83 10.84 -10.11
C PRO A 22 -3.85 9.53 -10.92
N TYR A 23 -3.21 8.47 -10.41
CA TYR A 23 -3.24 7.18 -11.07
C TYR A 23 -4.66 6.64 -11.25
N ALA A 24 -5.49 6.65 -10.21
CA ALA A 24 -6.87 6.19 -10.28
C ALA A 24 -7.73 7.07 -11.21
N ALA A 25 -7.55 8.39 -11.15
CA ALA A 25 -8.25 9.36 -12.01
C ALA A 25 -7.88 9.20 -13.49
N ALA A 26 -6.68 8.70 -13.81
CA ALA A 26 -6.25 8.44 -15.18
C ALA A 26 -7.12 7.40 -15.91
N PHE A 27 -7.83 6.57 -15.15
CA PHE A 27 -8.74 5.53 -15.63
C PHE A 27 -10.20 5.81 -15.29
N ALA A 28 -10.50 6.98 -14.71
CA ALA A 28 -11.88 7.42 -14.53
C ALA A 28 -12.40 7.93 -15.89
N ASP A 29 -13.57 7.44 -16.31
CA ASP A 29 -14.18 7.85 -17.58
C ASP A 29 -14.71 9.28 -17.44
N SER A 30 -14.12 10.21 -18.19
CA SER A 30 -14.60 11.59 -18.31
C SER A 30 -15.36 11.72 -19.62
N ASP A 31 -16.69 11.73 -19.53
CA ASP A 31 -17.60 12.19 -20.57
C ASP A 31 -17.63 11.39 -21.90
N GLY A 32 -18.10 10.14 -21.86
CA GLY A 32 -18.81 9.47 -22.98
C GLY A 32 -18.04 9.20 -24.28
N GLU A 33 -16.85 9.76 -24.47
CA GLU A 33 -15.92 9.46 -25.55
C GLU A 33 -14.90 8.42 -25.07
N SER A 34 -15.27 7.16 -25.24
CA SER A 34 -14.37 6.01 -25.42
C SER A 34 -12.99 6.10 -24.76
N GLY A 35 -12.88 5.75 -23.47
CA GLY A 35 -11.76 4.96 -22.94
C GLY A 35 -10.34 5.53 -23.12
N THR A 36 -10.17 6.85 -23.25
CA THR A 36 -8.83 7.45 -23.37
C THR A 36 -8.15 7.51 -22.00
N ILE A 37 -7.16 6.64 -21.79
CA ILE A 37 -6.31 6.67 -20.58
C ILE A 37 -5.48 7.95 -20.58
N ASN A 38 -5.57 8.74 -19.50
CA ASN A 38 -4.72 9.93 -19.36
C ASN A 38 -3.30 9.52 -18.92
N MET A 39 -2.42 9.31 -19.90
CA MET A 39 -1.03 8.90 -19.66
C MET A 39 -0.23 9.89 -18.81
N GLY A 40 -0.59 11.19 -18.82
CA GLY A 40 0.04 12.19 -17.97
C GLY A 40 -0.23 11.94 -16.48
N LEU A 41 -1.47 11.60 -16.12
CA LEU A 41 -1.84 11.26 -14.75
C LEU A 41 -1.23 9.92 -14.31
N VAL A 42 -1.14 8.93 -15.20
CA VAL A 42 -0.40 7.68 -14.94
C VAL A 42 1.07 7.97 -14.63
N ALA A 43 1.72 8.81 -15.44
CA ALA A 43 3.13 9.17 -15.25
C ALA A 43 3.36 9.89 -13.92
N ILE A 44 2.48 10.83 -13.54
CA ILE A 44 2.55 11.50 -12.23
C ILE A 44 2.41 10.47 -11.11
N GLY A 45 1.42 9.59 -11.18
CA GLY A 45 1.21 8.54 -10.20
C GLY A 45 2.44 7.67 -10.00
N LEU A 46 3.00 7.15 -11.10
CA LEU A 46 4.18 6.30 -11.08
C LEU A 46 5.45 7.04 -10.66
N ALA A 47 5.60 8.33 -10.98
CA ALA A 47 6.77 9.12 -10.58
C ALA A 47 6.82 9.34 -9.06
N VAL A 48 5.67 9.48 -8.40
CA VAL A 48 5.58 9.68 -6.94
C VAL A 48 5.72 8.37 -6.17
N ALA A 49 5.30 7.24 -6.74
CA ALA A 49 5.29 5.95 -6.04
C ALA A 49 6.63 5.50 -5.43
N PRO A 50 7.80 5.68 -6.08
CA PRO A 50 9.11 5.41 -5.49
C PRO A 50 9.34 6.12 -4.14
N PHE A 51 8.88 7.36 -4.02
CA PHE A 51 9.05 8.16 -2.80
C PHE A 51 8.26 7.61 -1.63
N VAL A 52 7.10 6.99 -1.87
CA VAL A 52 6.32 6.28 -0.84
C VAL A 52 7.18 5.22 -0.18
N PHE A 53 7.87 4.39 -0.97
CA PHE A 53 8.73 3.32 -0.44
C PHE A 53 9.98 3.86 0.23
N VAL A 54 10.60 4.91 -0.31
CA VAL A 54 11.74 5.59 0.32
C VAL A 54 11.36 6.12 1.70
N LEU A 55 10.26 6.86 1.81
CA LEU A 55 9.76 7.36 3.09
C LEU A 55 9.53 6.20 4.06
N LEU A 56 8.82 5.17 3.62
CA LEU A 56 8.45 4.06 4.47
C LEU A 56 9.66 3.26 4.95
N GLY A 57 10.64 2.99 4.09
CA GLY A 57 11.85 2.22 4.40
C GLY A 57 12.84 2.98 5.29
N PHE A 58 13.17 4.22 4.93
CA PHE A 58 14.21 4.99 5.61
C PHE A 58 13.69 5.64 6.91
N VAL A 59 12.49 6.24 6.91
CA VAL A 59 11.93 6.84 8.12
C VAL A 59 11.66 5.78 9.19
N SER A 60 11.22 4.58 8.80
CA SER A 60 10.97 3.48 9.76
C SER A 60 12.24 2.83 10.34
N ALA A 61 13.44 3.22 9.89
CA ALA A 61 14.72 2.63 10.32
C ALA A 61 15.00 1.21 9.83
N ASN A 62 14.44 0.81 8.68
CA ASN A 62 14.66 -0.55 8.21
C ASN A 62 16.15 -0.79 7.92
N LYS A 63 16.77 -1.77 8.59
CA LYS A 63 18.20 -2.11 8.40
C LYS A 63 18.54 -2.47 6.95
N ALA A 64 17.56 -2.99 6.20
CA ALA A 64 17.70 -3.35 4.80
C ALA A 64 16.96 -2.37 3.87
N ALA A 65 16.71 -1.13 4.30
CA ALA A 65 15.94 -0.12 3.57
C ALA A 65 16.26 -0.04 2.06
N PRO A 66 17.51 0.16 1.60
CA PRO A 66 17.79 0.33 0.18
C PRO A 66 17.39 -0.91 -0.64
N ARG A 67 17.73 -2.10 -0.14
CA ARG A 67 17.37 -3.37 -0.80
C ARG A 67 15.85 -3.56 -0.89
N ARG A 68 15.13 -3.29 0.20
CA ARG A 68 13.67 -3.49 0.23
C ARG A 68 12.93 -2.45 -0.60
N VAL A 69 13.40 -1.21 -0.61
CA VAL A 69 12.87 -0.15 -1.48
C VAL A 69 13.00 -0.56 -2.94
N MET A 70 14.18 -1.02 -3.39
CA MET A 70 14.35 -1.51 -4.76
C MET A 70 13.43 -2.70 -5.07
N GLN A 71 13.30 -3.66 -4.15
CA GLN A 71 12.37 -4.78 -4.32
C GLN A 71 10.91 -4.31 -4.45
N SER A 72 10.48 -3.34 -3.64
CA SER A 72 9.13 -2.77 -3.70
C SER A 72 8.91 -1.97 -4.97
N MET A 73 9.91 -1.24 -5.47
CA MET A 73 9.85 -0.54 -6.76
C MET A 73 9.67 -1.51 -7.93
N VAL A 74 10.33 -2.68 -7.91
CA VAL A 74 10.17 -3.72 -8.94
C VAL A 74 8.83 -4.45 -8.80
N LEU A 75 8.40 -4.72 -7.57
CA LEU A 75 7.13 -5.39 -7.33
C LEU A 75 5.92 -4.50 -7.60
N LEU A 76 6.05 -3.18 -7.51
CA LEU A 76 4.96 -2.26 -7.78
C LEU A 76 4.32 -2.47 -9.17
N PRO A 77 5.07 -2.43 -10.30
CA PRO A 77 4.48 -2.69 -11.60
C PRO A 77 4.04 -4.14 -11.77
N LEU A 78 4.76 -5.11 -11.19
CA LEU A 78 4.40 -6.53 -11.32
C LEU A 78 3.05 -6.85 -10.65
N VAL A 79 2.89 -6.43 -9.39
CA VAL A 79 1.65 -6.61 -8.63
C VAL A 79 0.56 -5.67 -9.16
N GLY A 80 0.93 -4.42 -9.47
CA GLY A 80 0.02 -3.39 -9.96
C GLY A 80 -0.62 -3.78 -11.28
N LEU A 81 0.14 -4.31 -12.24
CA LEU A 81 -0.39 -4.80 -13.50
C LEU A 81 -1.13 -6.13 -13.31
N GLY A 82 -0.56 -7.07 -12.55
CA GLY A 82 -1.16 -8.39 -12.36
C GLY A 82 -2.55 -8.33 -11.71
N VAL A 83 -2.67 -7.61 -10.59
CA VAL A 83 -3.97 -7.39 -9.91
C VAL A 83 -4.80 -6.32 -10.62
N GLY A 84 -4.14 -5.37 -11.29
CA GLY A 84 -4.77 -4.28 -12.04
C GLY A 84 -5.64 -4.73 -13.20
N LEU A 85 -5.50 -5.99 -13.66
CA LEU A 85 -6.41 -6.63 -14.62
C LEU A 85 -7.87 -6.63 -14.14
N LEU A 86 -8.12 -6.62 -12.83
CA LEU A 86 -9.46 -6.50 -12.25
C LEU A 86 -9.95 -5.05 -12.25
N SER A 87 -9.06 -4.14 -11.81
CA SER A 87 -9.29 -2.70 -11.79
C SER A 87 -7.95 -2.01 -11.47
N PRO A 88 -7.60 -0.91 -12.18
CA PRO A 88 -6.36 -0.17 -11.90
C PRO A 88 -6.23 0.27 -10.43
N ALA A 89 -7.32 0.75 -9.83
CA ALA A 89 -7.36 1.18 -8.43
C ALA A 89 -7.04 0.03 -7.46
N VAL A 90 -7.59 -1.16 -7.72
CA VAL A 90 -7.34 -2.37 -6.93
C VAL A 90 -5.89 -2.84 -7.10
N GLY A 91 -5.36 -2.78 -8.33
CA GLY A 91 -3.96 -3.07 -8.63
C GLY A 91 -3.00 -2.18 -7.86
N ALA A 92 -3.22 -0.86 -7.88
CA ALA A 92 -2.42 0.10 -7.12
C ALA A 92 -2.50 -0.16 -5.60
N THR A 93 -3.70 -0.43 -5.08
CA THR A 93 -3.93 -0.78 -3.67
C THR A 93 -3.08 -1.99 -3.26
N ALA A 94 -3.11 -3.06 -4.06
CA ALA A 94 -2.32 -4.26 -3.82
C ALA A 94 -0.81 -3.98 -3.89
N ALA A 95 -0.37 -3.26 -4.91
CA ALA A 95 1.03 -2.93 -5.13
C ALA A 95 1.63 -2.13 -3.95
N PHE A 96 0.93 -1.08 -3.50
CA PHE A 96 1.36 -0.31 -2.34
C PHE A 96 1.31 -1.13 -1.05
N GLY A 97 0.30 -1.98 -0.87
CA GLY A 97 0.21 -2.88 0.27
C GLY A 97 1.39 -3.85 0.35
N VAL A 98 1.71 -4.54 -0.75
CA VAL A 98 2.87 -5.46 -0.82
C VAL A 98 4.18 -4.70 -0.61
N GLY A 99 4.33 -3.53 -1.24
CA GLY A 99 5.50 -2.69 -1.05
C GLY A 99 5.67 -2.25 0.40
N ALA A 100 4.58 -1.87 1.07
CA ALA A 100 4.60 -1.52 2.49
C ALA A 100 4.95 -2.71 3.39
N ALA A 101 4.39 -3.89 3.10
CA ALA A 101 4.68 -5.11 3.83
C ALA A 101 6.18 -5.47 3.81
N LEU A 102 6.89 -5.12 2.74
CA LEU A 102 8.33 -5.32 2.61
C LEU A 102 9.13 -4.17 3.23
N CYS A 103 8.84 -2.92 2.85
CA CYS A 103 9.65 -1.76 3.22
C CYS A 103 9.57 -1.40 4.70
N LEU A 104 8.43 -1.61 5.35
CA LEU A 104 8.24 -1.17 6.73
C LEU A 104 9.19 -1.95 7.66
N ASN A 105 9.88 -1.25 8.55
CA ASN A 105 10.76 -1.90 9.52
C ASN A 105 10.01 -2.94 10.34
N PRO A 106 10.37 -4.24 10.26
CA PRO A 106 9.60 -5.31 10.90
C PRO A 106 9.72 -5.26 12.42
N PRO A 107 8.63 -5.58 13.15
CA PRO A 107 8.71 -5.82 14.59
C PRO A 107 9.46 -7.12 14.88
N ASP A 108 9.93 -7.25 16.12
CA ASP A 108 10.60 -8.45 16.61
C ASP A 108 9.57 -9.50 17.07
N ALA A 109 8.98 -10.19 16.10
CA ALA A 109 7.96 -11.21 16.32
C ALA A 109 8.03 -12.30 15.23
N PRO A 110 7.56 -13.54 15.50
CA PRO A 110 7.50 -14.58 14.49
C PRO A 110 6.40 -14.29 13.46
N TYR A 111 6.55 -14.81 12.24
CA TYR A 111 5.52 -14.77 11.17
C TYR A 111 5.05 -13.38 10.71
N VAL A 112 5.83 -12.31 10.91
CA VAL A 112 5.52 -10.92 10.50
C VAL A 112 5.00 -10.83 9.07
N TYR A 113 5.72 -11.41 8.11
CA TYR A 113 5.35 -11.30 6.69
C TYR A 113 4.02 -11.98 6.37
N ARG A 114 3.69 -13.10 7.04
CA ARG A 114 2.42 -13.79 6.82
C ARG A 114 1.24 -12.92 7.26
N TRP A 115 1.36 -12.26 8.41
CA TRP A 115 0.34 -11.33 8.91
C TRP A 115 0.22 -10.07 8.07
N ARG A 116 1.34 -9.48 7.66
CA ARG A 116 1.34 -8.31 6.75
C ARG A 116 0.69 -8.65 5.41
N MET A 117 1.03 -9.78 4.81
CA MET A 117 0.40 -10.22 3.56
C MET A 117 -1.09 -10.52 3.75
N GLY A 118 -1.48 -11.12 4.87
CA GLY A 118 -2.90 -11.28 5.22
C GLY A 118 -3.65 -9.94 5.30
N ALA A 119 -3.04 -8.92 5.90
CA ALA A 119 -3.61 -7.59 5.97
C ALA A 119 -3.71 -6.90 4.59
N VAL A 120 -2.71 -7.12 3.71
CA VAL A 120 -2.77 -6.65 2.32
C VAL A 120 -3.93 -7.30 1.58
N VAL A 121 -4.07 -8.63 1.67
CA VAL A 121 -5.18 -9.37 1.05
C VAL A 121 -6.52 -8.86 1.56
N LEU A 122 -6.68 -8.72 2.87
CA LEU A 122 -7.90 -8.18 3.48
C LEU A 122 -8.21 -6.76 2.97
N THR A 123 -7.18 -5.91 2.87
CA THR A 123 -7.33 -4.54 2.35
C THR A 123 -7.80 -4.54 0.91
N VAL A 124 -7.18 -5.35 0.06
CA VAL A 124 -7.53 -5.47 -1.37
C VAL A 124 -8.96 -5.97 -1.53
N VAL A 125 -9.37 -7.00 -0.79
CA VAL A 125 -10.74 -7.52 -0.80
C VAL A 125 -11.72 -6.44 -0.35
N TYR A 126 -11.44 -5.76 0.76
CA TYR A 126 -12.31 -4.71 1.29
C TYR A 126 -12.45 -3.53 0.31
N THR A 127 -11.34 -3.03 -0.23
CA THR A 127 -11.33 -1.98 -1.25
C THR A 127 -12.09 -2.41 -2.50
N THR A 128 -11.98 -3.68 -2.92
CA THR A 128 -12.72 -4.21 -4.08
C THR A 128 -14.23 -4.21 -3.82
N ILE A 129 -14.66 -4.69 -2.65
CA ILE A 129 -16.07 -4.68 -2.26
C ILE A 129 -16.60 -3.24 -2.26
N LEU A 130 -15.85 -2.30 -1.68
CA LEU A 130 -16.25 -0.89 -1.68
C LEU A 130 -16.24 -0.29 -3.08
N LEU A 131 -15.31 -0.66 -3.95
CA LEU A 131 -15.27 -0.13 -5.31
C LEU A 131 -16.52 -0.54 -6.11
N ILE A 132 -16.99 -1.77 -5.90
CA ILE A 132 -18.20 -2.32 -6.53
C ILE A 132 -19.48 -1.74 -5.93
N THR A 133 -19.52 -1.55 -4.60
CA THR A 133 -20.74 -1.14 -3.89
C THR A 133 -20.90 0.38 -3.75
N VAL A 134 -19.80 1.09 -3.51
CA VAL A 134 -19.72 2.54 -3.27
C VAL A 134 -18.40 3.06 -3.85
N THR A 135 -18.34 3.23 -5.17
CA THR A 135 -17.10 3.52 -5.92
C THR A 135 -16.22 4.63 -5.30
N PRO A 136 -16.75 5.78 -4.86
CA PRO A 136 -15.93 6.81 -4.21
C PRO A 136 -15.24 6.31 -2.93
N ALA A 137 -15.92 5.49 -2.13
CA ALA A 137 -15.35 4.88 -0.93
C ALA A 137 -14.28 3.84 -1.27
N GLY A 138 -14.47 3.07 -2.35
CA GLY A 138 -13.45 2.15 -2.86
C GLY A 138 -12.16 2.86 -3.25
N VAL A 139 -12.26 3.92 -4.05
CA VAL A 139 -11.09 4.73 -4.43
C VAL A 139 -10.40 5.32 -3.20
N PHE A 140 -11.17 5.92 -2.29
CA PHE A 140 -10.63 6.55 -1.08
C PHE A 140 -9.91 5.55 -0.16
N THR A 141 -10.51 4.37 0.05
CA THR A 141 -9.92 3.33 0.91
C THR A 141 -8.65 2.74 0.31
N GLY A 142 -8.58 2.55 -1.00
CA GLY A 142 -7.36 2.12 -1.67
C GLY A 142 -6.20 3.11 -1.55
N GLY A 143 -6.50 4.41 -1.48
CA GLY A 143 -5.53 5.47 -1.26
C GLY A 143 -5.07 5.67 0.19
N LEU A 144 -5.63 4.94 1.16
CA LEU A 144 -5.31 5.12 2.59
C LEU A 144 -4.96 3.82 3.33
N LEU A 145 -5.76 2.78 3.14
CA LEU A 145 -5.69 1.58 3.97
C LEU A 145 -4.43 0.70 3.77
N PRO A 146 -3.82 0.57 2.58
CA PRO A 146 -2.75 -0.42 2.37
C PRO A 146 -1.60 -0.31 3.36
N LEU A 147 -1.12 0.91 3.61
CA LEU A 147 -0.01 1.16 4.53
C LEU A 147 -0.46 1.06 5.99
N MET A 148 -1.65 1.56 6.29
CA MET A 148 -2.23 1.54 7.64
C MET A 148 -2.47 0.12 8.13
N MET A 149 -3.04 -0.75 7.28
CA MET A 149 -3.35 -2.14 7.62
C MET A 149 -2.10 -2.98 7.87
N VAL A 150 -1.01 -2.71 7.15
CA VAL A 150 0.31 -3.31 7.45
C VAL A 150 0.80 -2.86 8.85
N GLY A 151 0.61 -1.59 9.21
CA GLY A 151 0.94 -1.10 10.55
C GLY A 151 0.10 -1.74 11.66
N PHE A 152 -1.22 -1.89 11.44
CA PHE A 152 -2.10 -2.57 12.37
C PHE A 152 -1.75 -4.05 12.52
N ALA A 153 -1.36 -4.74 11.45
CA ALA A 153 -0.93 -6.13 11.50
C ALA A 153 0.29 -6.32 12.41
N ASP A 154 1.26 -5.38 12.35
CA ASP A 154 2.41 -5.40 13.25
C ASP A 154 2.04 -5.20 14.72
N GLU A 155 1.10 -4.28 15.01
CA GLU A 155 0.64 -4.05 16.39
C GLU A 155 -0.13 -5.25 16.93
N TYR A 156 -1.02 -5.83 16.12
CA TYR A 156 -1.76 -7.04 16.50
C TYR A 156 -0.82 -8.20 16.82
N LEU A 157 0.22 -8.37 16.00
CA LEU A 157 1.23 -9.40 16.21
C LEU A 157 2.04 -9.17 17.49
N LEU A 158 2.47 -7.93 17.75
CA LEU A 158 3.18 -7.59 19.00
C LEU A 158 2.32 -7.83 20.23
N TRP A 159 1.03 -7.49 20.16
CA TRP A 159 0.08 -7.74 21.24
C TRP A 159 -0.11 -9.25 21.49
N GLY A 160 -0.28 -10.04 20.43
CA GLY A 160 -0.36 -11.51 20.54
C GLY A 160 0.90 -12.13 21.13
N ALA A 161 2.08 -11.68 20.71
CA ALA A 161 3.36 -12.16 21.22
C ALA A 161 3.59 -11.78 22.70
N ALA A 162 3.12 -10.61 23.13
CA ALA A 162 3.18 -10.20 24.53
C ALA A 162 2.28 -11.10 25.40
N ARG A 163 1.09 -11.45 24.91
CA ARG A 163 0.15 -12.32 25.62
C ARG A 163 0.71 -13.73 25.82
N ALA A 164 1.30 -14.32 24.79
CA ALA A 164 1.91 -15.65 24.85
C ALA A 164 3.14 -15.76 25.77
N ARG A 165 3.72 -14.64 26.21
CA ARG A 165 4.82 -14.62 27.20
C ARG A 165 4.34 -14.55 28.64
N MET A 166 3.05 -14.26 28.86
CA MET A 166 2.44 -14.17 30.18
C MET A 166 1.75 -15.47 30.60
N GLU A 167 1.57 -16.41 29.67
CA GLU A 167 1.08 -17.77 29.87
C GLU A 167 2.25 -18.74 30.02
#